data_AF-A0A1S2E0L2-F1
#
_entry.id   AF-A0A1S2E0L2-F1
#
_cell.length_a   1.000
_cell.length_b   1.000
_cell.length_c   1.000
_cell.angle_alpha   90.00
_cell.angle_beta   90.00
_cell.angle_gamma   90.00
#
_symmetry.space_group_name_H-M   'P 1'
#
loop_
_entity.id
_entity.type
_entity.pdbx_description
1 polymer ?
#
loop_
_entity_poly.entity_id
_entity_poly.type
_entity_poly.pdbx_seq_one_letter_code
_entity_poly.pdbx_strand_id
1 'polypeptide(L)'
;MTIDKPTIINMTLADIGVGPVFSVDDGSELSENVALVWQRTVDQIFGLHDWSFALKTFKNRVRSEEPENGWRYAFDLPGVRIGNPLKNMEQAGASPRPLRQFTIEEGLLYANCRETWSLCKFLVSPDIWPPDFRSAFVVAFGGYLAVPIWQDENLRADRLQEAFGSPSQQGGGGLFGRLMAQDKTSRPVGEPMEGDSPLINVRPQGAGDGGDAWYGRW
;
A
#
# COMPACT_ATOMS: atom_id res chain seq x y z
N MET A 1 -4.68 9.15 -24.81
CA MET A 1 -5.40 9.89 -23.76
C MET A 1 -4.67 9.62 -22.46
N THR A 2 -4.09 10.64 -21.84
CA THR A 2 -3.48 10.52 -20.51
C THR A 2 -4.61 10.51 -19.49
N ILE A 3 -4.67 9.48 -18.65
CA ILE A 3 -5.69 9.41 -17.59
C ILE A 3 -5.19 10.26 -16.42
N ASP A 4 -5.90 11.35 -16.15
CA ASP A 4 -5.59 12.29 -15.07
C ASP A 4 -6.76 12.39 -14.06
N LYS A 5 -6.55 13.17 -13.00
CA LYS A 5 -7.56 13.41 -11.96
C LYS A 5 -8.89 13.93 -12.54
N PRO A 6 -8.93 14.98 -13.40
CA PRO A 6 -10.15 15.44 -14.04
C PRO A 6 -10.89 14.34 -14.82
N THR A 7 -10.15 13.47 -15.51
CA THR A 7 -10.72 12.35 -16.27
C THR A 7 -11.48 11.39 -15.34
N ILE A 8 -10.88 10.99 -14.21
CA ILE A 8 -11.55 10.09 -13.24
C ILE A 8 -12.77 10.77 -12.61
N ILE A 9 -12.68 12.06 -12.29
CA ILE A 9 -13.81 12.81 -11.72
C ILE A 9 -14.97 12.83 -12.72
N ASN A 10 -14.71 13.18 -13.99
CA ASN A 10 -15.75 13.21 -15.02
C ASN A 10 -16.37 11.83 -15.28
N MET A 11 -15.56 10.75 -15.28
CA MET A 11 -16.07 9.38 -15.35
C MET A 11 -17.04 9.07 -14.19
N THR A 12 -16.68 9.49 -12.98
CA THR A 12 -17.49 9.26 -11.78
C THR A 12 -18.78 10.08 -11.80
N LEU A 13 -18.70 11.35 -12.17
CA LEU A 13 -19.86 12.23 -12.28
C LEU A 13 -20.87 11.69 -13.30
N ALA A 14 -20.39 11.25 -14.47
CA ALA A 14 -21.23 10.61 -15.47
C ALA A 14 -21.89 9.32 -14.94
N ASP A 15 -21.17 8.51 -14.16
CA ASP A 15 -21.71 7.27 -13.56
C ASP A 15 -22.80 7.52 -12.50
N ILE A 16 -22.69 8.62 -11.74
CA ILE A 16 -23.73 9.03 -10.78
C ILE A 16 -24.84 9.90 -11.40
N GLY A 17 -24.86 10.05 -12.73
CA GLY A 17 -25.90 10.77 -13.47
C GLY A 17 -25.76 12.30 -13.49
N VAL A 18 -24.62 12.84 -13.04
CA VAL A 18 -24.28 14.26 -13.21
C VAL A 18 -23.63 14.43 -14.58
N GLY A 19 -24.20 15.28 -15.44
CA GLY A 19 -23.64 15.52 -16.78
C GLY A 19 -22.15 15.90 -16.73
N PRO A 20 -21.35 15.56 -17.76
CA PRO A 20 -19.90 15.82 -17.77
C PRO A 20 -19.64 17.31 -17.95
N VAL A 21 -19.54 18.05 -16.84
CA VAL A 21 -19.34 19.51 -16.83
C VAL A 21 -18.19 19.92 -15.92
N PHE A 22 -17.45 18.97 -15.34
CA PHE A 22 -16.48 19.30 -14.30
C PHE A 22 -15.22 19.97 -14.83
N SER A 23 -14.95 21.16 -14.29
CA SER A 23 -13.67 21.86 -14.35
C SER A 23 -13.12 21.97 -12.93
N VAL A 24 -11.88 21.50 -12.71
CA VAL A 24 -11.25 21.45 -11.37
C VAL A 24 -11.17 22.84 -10.70
N ASP A 25 -11.11 23.91 -11.50
CA ASP A 25 -10.79 25.27 -11.05
C ASP A 25 -11.93 26.28 -11.26
N ASP A 26 -13.18 25.83 -11.42
CA ASP A 26 -14.31 26.75 -11.60
C ASP A 26 -14.78 27.42 -10.29
N GLY A 27 -14.23 27.01 -9.14
CA GLY A 27 -14.60 27.54 -7.82
C GLY A 27 -16.04 27.25 -7.41
N SER A 28 -16.70 26.29 -8.06
CA SER A 28 -18.06 25.90 -7.71
C SER A 28 -18.10 25.07 -6.42
N GLU A 29 -19.25 25.06 -5.76
CA GLU A 29 -19.53 24.19 -4.61
C GLU A 29 -19.31 22.70 -4.96
N LEU A 30 -19.59 22.31 -6.21
CA LEU A 30 -19.31 20.98 -6.72
C LEU A 30 -17.80 20.69 -6.70
N SER A 31 -16.97 21.63 -7.16
CA SER A 31 -15.51 21.51 -7.17
C SER A 31 -14.89 21.41 -5.78
N GLU A 32 -15.40 22.18 -4.82
CA GLU A 32 -14.96 22.07 -3.42
C GLU A 32 -15.31 20.71 -2.81
N ASN A 33 -16.57 20.26 -2.99
CA ASN A 33 -17.03 18.96 -2.49
C ASN A 33 -16.23 17.80 -3.12
N VAL A 34 -16.01 17.85 -4.44
CA VAL A 34 -15.21 16.87 -5.17
C VAL A 34 -13.76 16.84 -4.65
N ALA A 35 -13.14 18.00 -4.40
CA ALA A 35 -11.77 18.06 -3.89
C ALA A 35 -11.64 17.45 -2.48
N LEU A 36 -12.59 17.76 -1.58
CA LEU A 36 -12.63 17.22 -0.22
C LEU A 36 -12.83 15.70 -0.23
N VAL A 37 -13.79 15.22 -1.02
CA VAL A 37 -14.09 13.78 -1.10
C VAL A 37 -12.97 13.02 -1.78
N TRP A 38 -12.27 13.63 -2.75
CA TRP A 38 -11.16 13.00 -3.47
C TRP A 38 -10.05 12.61 -2.52
N GLN A 39 -9.55 13.56 -1.72
CA GLN A 39 -8.43 13.31 -0.82
C GLN A 39 -8.78 12.23 0.21
N ARG A 40 -9.98 12.32 0.80
CA ARG A 40 -10.50 11.30 1.73
C ARG A 40 -10.56 9.92 1.10
N THR A 41 -11.06 9.82 -0.14
CA THR A 41 -11.21 8.54 -0.84
C THR A 41 -9.85 7.93 -1.18
N VAL A 42 -8.90 8.76 -1.61
CA VAL A 42 -7.50 8.37 -1.82
C VAL A 42 -6.87 7.83 -0.53
N ASP A 43 -6.95 8.60 0.55
CA ASP A 43 -6.34 8.22 1.84
C ASP A 43 -6.90 6.90 2.36
N GLN A 44 -8.21 6.69 2.23
CA GLN A 44 -8.84 5.44 2.61
C GLN A 44 -8.37 4.27 1.73
N ILE A 45 -8.44 4.40 0.40
CA ILE A 45 -8.14 3.28 -0.50
C ILE A 45 -6.65 2.92 -0.49
N PHE A 46 -5.75 3.90 -0.48
CA PHE A 46 -4.31 3.65 -0.35
C PHE A 46 -3.93 3.20 1.07
N GLY A 47 -4.76 3.49 2.07
CA GLY A 47 -4.62 2.99 3.43
C GLY A 47 -5.03 1.52 3.60
N LEU A 48 -5.99 1.03 2.80
CA LEU A 48 -6.56 -0.32 2.93
C LEU A 48 -5.55 -1.45 2.67
N HIS A 49 -4.67 -1.26 1.70
CA HIS A 49 -3.73 -2.30 1.27
C HIS A 49 -2.44 -1.68 0.75
N ASP A 50 -1.36 -2.45 0.82
CA ASP A 50 -0.05 -2.04 0.36
C ASP A 50 0.09 -2.25 -1.16
N TRP A 51 -0.76 -1.61 -1.97
CA TRP A 51 -0.85 -1.80 -3.42
C TRP A 51 0.51 -1.82 -4.12
N SER A 52 0.83 -2.90 -4.84
CA SER A 52 2.17 -3.12 -5.41
C SER A 52 2.63 -1.97 -6.32
N PHE A 53 1.72 -1.40 -7.12
CA PHE A 53 2.00 -0.27 -8.01
C PHE A 53 2.29 1.05 -7.26
N ALA A 54 1.97 1.12 -5.97
CA ALA A 54 2.16 2.28 -5.10
C ALA A 54 3.31 2.08 -4.08
N LEU A 55 4.16 1.07 -4.31
CA LEU A 55 5.34 0.78 -3.47
C LEU A 55 6.63 1.19 -4.16
N LYS A 56 7.49 1.93 -3.45
CA LYS A 56 8.80 2.33 -3.96
C LYS A 56 9.84 2.27 -2.86
N THR A 57 10.99 1.74 -3.24
CA THR A 57 12.19 1.71 -2.39
C THR A 57 12.96 3.00 -2.59
N PHE A 58 13.28 3.67 -1.50
CA PHE A 58 14.13 4.86 -1.47
C PHE A 58 15.43 4.57 -0.74
N LYS A 59 16.54 5.12 -1.23
CA LYS A 59 17.77 5.24 -0.43
C LYS A 59 17.57 6.44 0.50
N ASN A 60 17.69 6.22 1.81
CA ASN A 60 17.48 7.29 2.76
C ASN A 60 18.71 8.19 2.83
N ARG A 61 18.48 9.49 3.05
CA ARG A 61 19.55 10.46 3.21
C ARG A 61 19.99 10.49 4.67
N VAL A 62 21.28 10.31 4.92
CA VAL A 62 21.85 10.46 6.27
C VAL A 62 21.89 11.94 6.66
N ARG A 63 21.53 12.24 7.91
CA ARG A 63 21.67 13.57 8.50
C ARG A 63 23.10 13.78 9.02
N SER A 64 23.53 15.04 9.03
CA SER A 64 24.84 15.42 9.59
C SER A 64 24.83 15.57 11.11
N GLU A 65 23.65 15.73 11.70
CA GLU A 65 23.46 15.88 13.15
C GLU A 65 23.54 14.53 13.85
N GLU A 66 24.28 14.47 14.95
CA GLU A 66 24.38 13.26 15.78
C GLU A 66 23.10 13.10 16.61
N PRO A 67 22.47 11.90 16.61
CA PRO A 67 21.27 11.66 17.39
C PRO A 67 21.51 11.68 18.90
N GLU A 68 20.62 12.35 19.66
CA GLU A 68 20.67 12.35 21.14
C GLU A 68 20.07 11.08 21.76
N ASN A 69 19.38 10.26 20.97
CA ASN A 69 18.66 9.05 21.42
C ASN A 69 19.54 7.78 21.49
N GLY A 70 20.86 7.93 21.42
CA GLY A 70 21.84 6.84 21.55
C GLY A 70 22.07 6.00 20.28
N TRP A 71 21.43 6.35 19.17
CA TRP A 71 21.72 5.76 17.86
C TRP A 71 22.85 6.49 17.14
N ARG A 72 23.61 5.76 16.32
CA ARG A 72 24.78 6.34 15.65
C ARG A 72 24.45 7.27 14.47
N TYR A 73 23.34 7.02 13.78
CA TYR A 73 22.94 7.78 12.59
C TYR A 73 21.43 8.03 12.56
N ALA A 74 21.04 9.19 12.07
CA ALA A 74 19.66 9.54 11.72
C ALA A 74 19.51 9.64 10.19
N PHE A 75 18.36 9.21 9.69
CA PHE A 75 18.03 9.20 8.27
C PHE A 75 16.68 9.87 8.02
N ASP A 76 16.65 10.71 6.97
CA ASP A 76 15.41 11.31 6.47
C ASP A 76 14.58 10.25 5.73
N LEU A 77 13.37 10.00 6.23
CA LEU A 77 12.37 9.24 5.49
C LEU A 77 11.69 10.15 4.45
N PRO A 78 11.28 9.61 3.28
CA PRO A 78 10.60 10.40 2.25
C PRO A 78 9.35 11.09 2.80
N GLY A 79 9.23 12.41 2.61
CA GLY A 79 8.10 13.21 3.14
C GLY A 79 6.76 12.92 2.46
N VAL A 80 6.77 12.42 1.22
CA VAL A 80 5.57 12.11 0.41
C VAL A 80 4.98 10.71 0.70
N ARG A 81 5.45 10.05 1.75
CA ARG A 81 5.04 8.67 2.07
C ARG A 81 3.68 8.64 2.75
N ILE A 82 2.96 7.54 2.55
CA ILE A 82 1.71 7.23 3.26
C ILE A 82 2.04 6.31 4.44
N GLY A 83 2.07 6.89 5.65
CA GLY A 83 2.36 6.16 6.89
C GLY A 83 3.84 5.80 7.08
N ASN A 84 4.09 4.78 7.89
CA ASN A 84 5.44 4.29 8.15
C ASN A 84 5.96 3.38 7.01
N PRO A 85 7.30 3.30 6.82
CA PRO A 85 7.88 2.34 5.89
C PRO A 85 7.44 0.91 6.19
N LEU A 86 7.13 0.14 5.14
CA LEU A 86 6.75 -1.27 5.25
C LEU A 86 7.96 -2.16 5.55
N LYS A 87 9.13 -1.77 5.03
CA LYS A 87 10.38 -2.50 5.23
C LYS A 87 11.55 -1.54 5.25
N ASN A 88 12.39 -1.64 6.27
CA ASN A 88 13.68 -0.96 6.34
C ASN A 88 14.79 -1.98 6.09
N MET A 89 15.79 -1.59 5.32
CA MET A 89 16.85 -2.46 4.84
C MET A 89 18.20 -1.78 4.98
N GLU A 90 19.21 -2.56 5.35
CA GLU A 90 20.62 -2.14 5.29
C GLU A 90 21.18 -2.28 3.87
N GLN A 91 20.55 -3.08 3.01
CA GLN A 91 20.96 -3.26 1.62
C GLN A 91 19.72 -3.51 0.76
N ALA A 92 19.65 -2.84 -0.40
CA ALA A 92 18.65 -3.09 -1.43
C ALA A 92 19.27 -3.81 -2.64
N GLY A 93 18.44 -4.44 -3.47
CA GLY A 93 18.86 -5.13 -4.70
C GLY A 93 18.57 -6.62 -4.66
N ALA A 94 19.43 -7.42 -5.31
CA ALA A 94 19.24 -8.86 -5.48
C ALA A 94 19.25 -9.65 -4.16
N SER A 95 20.03 -9.20 -3.16
CA SER A 95 20.03 -9.78 -1.81
C SER A 95 19.66 -8.69 -0.79
N PRO A 96 18.36 -8.43 -0.58
CA PRO A 96 17.92 -7.38 0.31
C PRO A 96 18.08 -7.80 1.77
N ARG A 97 18.88 -7.07 2.55
CA ARG A 97 19.11 -7.34 3.97
C ARG A 97 18.19 -6.49 4.85
N PRO A 98 17.17 -7.07 5.52
CA PRO A 98 16.30 -6.30 6.40
C PRO A 98 17.08 -5.77 7.60
N LEU A 99 16.79 -4.52 7.97
CA LEU A 99 17.36 -3.89 9.15
C LEU A 99 16.62 -4.40 10.38
N ARG A 100 17.35 -4.99 11.34
CA ARG A 100 16.76 -5.59 12.56
C ARG A 100 16.73 -4.63 13.75
N GLN A 101 17.72 -3.74 13.84
CA GLN A 101 17.87 -2.79 14.95
C GLN A 101 17.69 -1.38 14.41
N PHE A 102 16.52 -0.80 14.64
CA PHE A 102 16.21 0.57 14.29
C PHE A 102 15.07 1.10 15.17
N THR A 103 14.95 2.42 15.26
CA THR A 103 13.73 3.09 15.76
C THR A 103 13.27 4.14 14.76
N ILE A 104 11.98 4.47 14.79
CA ILE A 104 11.41 5.56 14.00
C ILE A 104 10.78 6.55 14.97
N GLU A 105 11.30 7.78 15.00
CA GLU A 105 10.80 8.86 15.87
C GLU A 105 10.65 10.13 15.03
N GLU A 106 9.51 10.81 15.18
CA GLU A 106 9.18 12.06 14.46
C GLU A 106 9.37 11.98 12.92
N GLY A 107 9.21 10.78 12.36
CA GLY A 107 9.38 10.55 10.93
C GLY A 107 10.84 10.44 10.47
N LEU A 108 11.78 10.27 11.40
CA LEU A 108 13.18 9.95 11.14
C LEU A 108 13.46 8.49 11.46
N LEU A 109 14.30 7.86 10.67
CA LEU A 109 14.79 6.50 10.91
C LEU A 109 16.15 6.57 11.58
N TYR A 110 16.30 5.93 12.73
CA TYR A 110 17.56 5.87 13.47
C TYR A 110 18.13 4.46 13.42
N ALA A 111 19.41 4.34 13.10
CA ALA A 111 20.09 3.06 12.96
C ALA A 111 21.60 3.17 13.19
N ASN A 112 22.25 2.02 13.38
CA ASN A 112 23.69 1.94 13.58
C ASN A 112 24.49 1.69 12.27
N CYS A 113 23.81 1.40 11.17
CA CYS A 113 24.42 1.23 9.85
C CYS A 113 24.55 2.58 9.12
N ARG A 114 25.49 2.65 8.17
CA ARG A 114 25.81 3.90 7.43
C ARG A 114 24.83 4.22 6.31
N GLU A 115 24.22 3.19 5.73
CA GLU A 115 23.27 3.35 4.62
C GLU A 115 22.01 2.55 4.92
N THR A 116 20.86 3.13 4.61
CA THR A 116 19.55 2.48 4.76
C THR A 116 18.67 2.72 3.54
N TRP A 117 17.79 1.77 3.31
CA TRP A 117 16.74 1.83 2.30
C TRP A 117 15.39 1.55 2.94
N SER A 118 14.38 2.31 2.53
CA SER A 118 13.02 2.15 3.04
C SER A 118 12.07 1.89 1.88
N LEU A 119 11.29 0.81 1.99
CA LEU A 119 10.15 0.52 1.13
C LEU A 119 8.94 1.27 1.70
N CYS A 120 8.48 2.27 0.97
CA CYS A 120 7.39 3.14 1.40
C CYS A 120 6.21 3.05 0.45
N LYS A 121 5.01 3.30 1.00
CA LYS A 121 3.82 3.62 0.23
C LYS A 121 3.86 5.07 -0.21
N PHE A 122 3.45 5.36 -1.44
CA PHE A 122 3.35 6.71 -1.94
C PHE A 122 2.12 6.87 -2.82
N LEU A 123 1.63 8.10 -2.91
CA LEU A 123 0.54 8.43 -3.82
C LEU A 123 1.09 8.48 -5.25
N VAL A 124 0.67 7.53 -6.08
CA VAL A 124 0.94 7.53 -7.52
C VAL A 124 -0.08 8.35 -8.28
N SER A 125 0.34 8.93 -9.39
CA SER A 125 -0.54 9.60 -10.34
C SER A 125 -1.55 8.60 -10.97
N PRO A 126 -2.78 9.04 -11.31
CA PRO A 126 -3.84 8.19 -11.86
C PRO A 126 -3.51 7.39 -13.14
N ASP A 127 -2.52 7.83 -13.91
CA ASP A 127 -2.03 7.17 -15.12
C ASP A 127 -1.37 5.81 -14.81
N ILE A 128 -0.75 5.67 -13.64
CA ILE A 128 -0.09 4.45 -13.18
C ILE A 128 -1.11 3.43 -12.62
N TRP A 129 -2.30 3.88 -12.23
CA TRP A 129 -3.28 3.01 -11.58
C TRP A 129 -3.72 1.89 -12.53
N PRO A 130 -3.79 0.63 -12.08
CA PRO A 130 -4.34 -0.44 -12.91
C PRO A 130 -5.79 -0.12 -13.36
N PRO A 131 -6.21 -0.50 -14.58
CA PRO A 131 -7.56 -0.24 -15.07
C PRO A 131 -8.65 -0.71 -14.10
N ASP A 132 -8.52 -1.92 -13.54
CA ASP A 132 -9.51 -2.47 -12.61
C ASP A 132 -9.56 -1.70 -11.29
N PHE A 133 -8.41 -1.21 -10.83
CA PHE A 133 -8.34 -0.33 -9.65
C PHE A 133 -9.03 1.01 -9.90
N ARG A 134 -8.86 1.60 -11.08
CA ARG A 134 -9.57 2.84 -11.45
C ARG A 134 -11.08 2.63 -11.47
N SER A 135 -11.56 1.53 -12.04
CA SER A 135 -13.00 1.21 -12.06
C SER A 135 -13.55 1.06 -10.65
N ALA A 136 -12.85 0.35 -9.76
CA ALA A 136 -13.26 0.23 -8.36
C ALA A 136 -13.20 1.57 -7.59
N PHE A 137 -12.21 2.41 -7.89
CA PHE A 137 -12.09 3.75 -7.33
C PHE A 137 -13.26 4.63 -7.73
N VAL A 138 -13.69 4.59 -9.00
CA VAL A 138 -14.87 5.33 -9.49
C VAL A 138 -16.12 4.96 -8.70
N VAL A 139 -16.35 3.67 -8.44
CA VAL A 139 -17.51 3.20 -7.65
C VAL A 139 -17.44 3.74 -6.21
N ALA A 140 -16.29 3.62 -5.54
CA ALA A 140 -16.13 4.12 -4.17
C ALA A 140 -16.27 5.64 -4.08
N PHE A 141 -15.65 6.36 -5.02
CA PHE A 141 -15.69 7.81 -5.08
C PHE A 141 -17.11 8.32 -5.36
N GLY A 142 -17.84 7.67 -6.27
CA GLY A 142 -19.26 7.94 -6.53
C GLY A 142 -20.13 7.71 -5.29
N GLY A 143 -19.86 6.65 -4.52
CA GLY A 143 -20.54 6.41 -3.25
C GLY A 143 -20.30 7.51 -2.22
N TYR A 144 -19.09 8.04 -2.10
CA TYR A 144 -18.83 9.17 -1.20
C TYR A 144 -19.39 10.50 -1.70
N LEU A 145 -19.56 10.66 -3.01
CA LEU A 145 -20.18 11.85 -3.61
C LEU A 145 -21.72 11.82 -3.58
N ALA A 146 -22.34 10.65 -3.41
CA ALA A 146 -23.80 10.50 -3.46
C ALA A 146 -24.54 11.38 -2.42
N VAL A 147 -24.03 11.47 -1.19
CA VAL A 147 -24.63 12.32 -0.14
C VAL A 147 -24.40 13.81 -0.38
N PRO A 148 -23.18 14.31 -0.61
CA PRO A 148 -22.98 15.75 -0.81
C PRO A 148 -23.63 16.29 -2.08
N ILE A 149 -23.81 15.48 -3.13
CA ILE A 149 -24.41 15.93 -4.40
C ILE A 149 -25.93 15.69 -4.43
N TRP A 150 -26.37 14.47 -4.10
CA TRP A 150 -27.76 14.04 -4.28
C TRP A 150 -28.54 13.88 -2.98
N GLN A 151 -27.87 13.99 -1.82
CA GLN A 151 -28.46 13.70 -0.50
C GLN A 151 -29.05 12.29 -0.39
N ASP A 152 -28.51 11.34 -1.18
CA ASP A 152 -28.99 9.97 -1.24
C ASP A 152 -28.07 9.03 -0.44
N GLU A 153 -28.50 8.69 0.77
CA GLU A 153 -27.79 7.73 1.64
C GLU A 153 -27.94 6.27 1.15
N ASN A 154 -29.00 5.94 0.39
CA ASN A 154 -29.17 4.59 -0.14
C ASN A 154 -28.17 4.35 -1.28
N LEU A 155 -28.07 5.30 -2.22
CA LEU A 155 -27.08 5.25 -3.30
C LEU A 155 -25.65 5.15 -2.74
N ARG A 156 -25.35 5.90 -1.66
CA ARG A 156 -24.08 5.79 -0.95
C ARG A 156 -23.86 4.39 -0.39
N ALA A 157 -24.84 3.83 0.31
CA ALA A 157 -24.74 2.51 0.92
C ALA A 157 -24.50 1.43 -0.14
N ASP A 158 -25.27 1.44 -1.23
CA ASP A 158 -25.16 0.47 -2.32
C ASP A 158 -23.80 0.51 -2.99
N ARG A 159 -23.31 1.71 -3.34
CA ARG A 159 -22.00 1.89 -3.99
C ARG A 159 -20.83 1.55 -3.07
N LEU A 160 -20.89 1.92 -1.79
CA LEU A 160 -19.85 1.56 -0.83
C LEU A 160 -19.87 0.05 -0.53
N GLN A 161 -21.04 -0.59 -0.52
CA GLN A 161 -21.17 -2.04 -0.42
C GLN A 161 -20.61 -2.75 -1.67
N GLU A 162 -20.79 -2.21 -2.86
CA GLU A 162 -20.17 -2.75 -4.08
C GLU A 162 -18.64 -2.63 -4.03
N ALA A 163 -18.12 -1.46 -3.64
CA ALA A 163 -16.69 -1.19 -3.60
C ALA A 163 -15.96 -2.00 -2.53
N PHE A 164 -16.46 -1.99 -1.28
CA PHE A 164 -15.80 -2.58 -0.12
C PHE A 164 -16.39 -3.93 0.30
N GLY A 165 -17.62 -4.25 -0.10
CA GLY A 165 -18.34 -5.45 0.35
C GLY A 165 -19.23 -5.15 1.55
N SER A 166 -20.03 -6.15 1.94
CA SER A 166 -20.92 -6.00 3.09
C SER A 166 -20.15 -6.02 4.43
N PRO A 167 -20.67 -5.38 5.49
CA PRO A 167 -20.09 -5.47 6.84
C PRO A 167 -19.93 -6.91 7.34
N SER A 168 -20.85 -7.80 6.94
CA SER A 168 -20.81 -9.24 7.27
C SER A 168 -19.62 -9.99 6.64
N GLN A 169 -19.03 -9.45 5.57
CA GLN A 169 -17.85 -10.00 4.91
C GLN A 169 -16.55 -9.33 5.38
N GLN A 170 -16.59 -8.53 6.45
CA GLN A 170 -15.46 -7.76 6.98
C GLN A 170 -14.75 -6.90 5.90
N GLY A 171 -15.49 -6.42 4.89
CA GLY A 171 -14.91 -5.64 3.79
C GLY A 171 -14.05 -6.44 2.80
N GLY A 172 -14.13 -7.77 2.81
CA GLY A 172 -13.38 -8.64 1.90
C GLY A 172 -14.12 -9.04 0.62
N GLY A 173 -15.42 -8.76 0.52
CA GLY A 173 -16.26 -9.23 -0.59
C GLY A 173 -16.43 -8.27 -1.76
N GLY A 174 -16.05 -6.99 -1.60
CA GLY A 174 -16.20 -5.97 -2.63
C GLY A 174 -15.15 -6.04 -3.74
N LEU A 175 -15.24 -5.11 -4.68
CA LEU A 175 -14.25 -4.94 -5.76
C LEU A 175 -12.82 -4.84 -5.20
N PHE A 176 -12.61 -4.04 -4.15
CA PHE A 176 -11.30 -3.92 -3.52
C PHE A 176 -10.83 -5.22 -2.86
N GLY A 177 -11.74 -6.03 -2.32
CA GLY A 177 -11.43 -7.37 -1.79
C GLY A 177 -10.78 -8.29 -2.83
N ARG A 178 -11.37 -8.32 -4.04
CA ARG A 178 -10.86 -9.10 -5.17
C ARG A 178 -9.52 -8.57 -5.67
N LEU A 179 -9.41 -7.25 -5.80
CA LEU A 179 -8.17 -6.60 -6.23
C LEU A 179 -7.02 -6.84 -5.25
N MET A 180 -7.29 -6.80 -3.93
CA MET A 180 -6.29 -7.14 -2.91
C MET A 180 -5.80 -8.58 -3.03
N ALA A 181 -6.71 -9.53 -3.27
CA ALA A 181 -6.35 -10.94 -3.48
C ALA A 181 -5.50 -11.12 -4.75
N GLN A 182 -5.89 -10.49 -5.85
CA GLN A 182 -5.15 -10.53 -7.11
C GLN A 182 -3.76 -9.90 -6.98
N ASP A 183 -3.67 -8.73 -6.34
CA ASP A 183 -2.39 -8.05 -6.09
C ASP A 183 -1.47 -8.94 -5.25
N LYS A 184 -1.97 -9.56 -4.17
CA LYS A 184 -1.20 -10.51 -3.36
C LYS A 184 -0.69 -11.70 -4.18
N THR A 185 -1.52 -12.31 -5.02
CA THR A 185 -1.13 -13.44 -5.87
C THR A 185 -0.12 -13.04 -6.95
N SER A 186 -0.19 -11.81 -7.45
CA SER A 186 0.72 -11.31 -8.48
C SER A 186 2.13 -11.00 -7.97
N ARG A 187 2.33 -10.90 -6.65
CA ARG A 187 3.65 -10.61 -6.07
C ARG A 187 4.58 -11.80 -6.26
N PRO A 188 5.83 -11.57 -6.70
CA PRO A 188 6.82 -12.63 -6.74
C PRO A 188 7.01 -13.19 -5.32
N VAL A 189 6.94 -14.51 -5.20
CA VAL A 189 7.25 -15.20 -3.94
C VAL A 189 8.71 -14.87 -3.63
N GLY A 190 8.95 -14.16 -2.53
CA GLY A 190 10.31 -13.84 -2.09
C GLY A 190 11.11 -15.14 -1.95
N GLU A 191 12.42 -15.07 -2.21
CA GLU A 191 13.30 -16.20 -2.00
C GLU A 191 13.06 -16.78 -0.60
N PRO A 192 12.91 -18.12 -0.48
CA PRO A 192 12.82 -18.74 0.83
C PRO A 192 14.01 -18.30 1.67
N MET A 193 13.75 -18.09 2.96
CA MET A 193 14.75 -17.64 3.94
C MET A 193 15.75 -18.77 4.23
N GLU A 194 16.49 -19.21 3.22
CA GLU A 194 17.44 -20.32 3.26
C GLU A 194 18.70 -19.97 4.05
N GLY A 195 18.96 -18.68 4.29
CA GLY A 195 20.23 -18.22 4.87
C GLY A 195 20.33 -18.23 6.40
N ASP A 196 19.23 -18.22 7.17
CA ASP A 196 19.36 -18.03 8.64
C ASP A 196 18.06 -18.31 9.43
N SER A 197 17.25 -19.27 8.99
CA SER A 197 16.04 -19.66 9.74
C SER A 197 16.43 -20.64 10.86
N PRO A 198 16.20 -20.33 12.14
CA PRO A 198 16.50 -21.23 13.26
C PRO A 198 15.70 -22.54 13.20
N LEU A 199 14.65 -22.61 12.37
CA LEU A 199 13.85 -23.83 12.14
C LEU A 199 14.44 -24.73 11.05
N ILE A 200 15.26 -24.20 10.15
CA ILE A 200 15.93 -24.97 9.08
C ILE A 200 17.26 -25.54 9.58
N ASN A 201 17.93 -24.82 10.49
CA ASN A 201 19.22 -25.22 11.05
C ASN A 201 19.13 -26.19 12.24
N VAL A 202 17.93 -26.53 12.73
CA VAL A 202 17.74 -27.63 13.70
C VAL A 202 17.70 -28.95 12.93
N ARG A 203 18.89 -29.42 12.50
CA ARG A 203 19.11 -30.87 12.48
C ARG A 203 19.27 -31.30 13.95
N PRO A 204 18.52 -32.28 14.47
CA PRO A 204 18.76 -32.76 15.82
C PRO A 204 20.16 -33.35 15.87
N GLN A 205 21.11 -32.62 16.44
CA GLN A 205 22.37 -33.16 16.96
C GLN A 205 22.01 -34.00 18.19
N GLY A 206 21.51 -35.20 17.93
CA GLY A 206 20.93 -36.05 18.97
C GLY A 206 20.43 -37.38 18.43
N ALA A 207 21.14 -37.97 17.46
CA ALA A 207 21.03 -39.39 17.16
C ALA A 207 22.44 -39.91 16.97
N GLY A 208 22.92 -40.63 17.98
CA GLY A 208 24.20 -41.30 17.96
C GLY A 208 24.29 -42.29 16.80
N ASP A 209 25.53 -42.48 16.39
CA ASP A 209 26.10 -43.64 15.72
C ASP A 209 25.22 -44.92 15.73
N GLY A 210 24.88 -45.43 14.55
CA GLY A 210 24.13 -46.68 14.40
C GLY A 210 23.40 -46.77 13.07
N GLY A 211 23.82 -47.70 12.21
CA GLY A 211 23.34 -47.84 10.84
C GLY A 211 21.83 -48.01 10.69
N ASP A 212 21.28 -47.45 9.62
CA ASP A 212 20.69 -48.28 8.57
C ASP A 212 20.38 -47.43 7.34
N ALA A 213 20.98 -47.82 6.20
CA ALA A 213 20.62 -47.32 4.90
C ALA A 213 19.25 -47.89 4.53
N TRP A 214 18.22 -47.05 4.59
CA TRP A 214 16.86 -47.44 4.24
C TRP A 214 16.71 -47.51 2.72
N TYR A 215 16.65 -48.73 2.19
CA TYR A 215 16.24 -49.03 0.82
C TYR A 215 14.75 -49.37 0.81
N GLY A 216 13.91 -48.41 0.38
CA GLY A 216 12.48 -48.65 0.24
C GLY A 216 12.15 -49.56 -0.95
N ARG A 217 11.54 -50.71 -0.68
CA ARG A 217 10.42 -51.23 -1.47
C ARG A 217 9.33 -51.77 -0.54
N TRP A 218 8.11 -51.29 -0.86
CA TRP A 218 6.77 -51.56 -0.34
C TRP A 218 6.40 -50.86 0.96
#